data_AF-A0A8T5ENX8-F1
#
_entry.id   AF-A0A8T5ENX8-F1
#
_cell.length_a   1.000
_cell.length_b   1.000
_cell.length_c   1.000
_cell.angle_alpha   90.00
_cell.angle_beta   90.00
_cell.angle_gamma   90.00
#
_symmetry.space_group_name_H-M   'P 1'
#
loop_
_entity.id
_entity.type
_entity.pdbx_description
1 polymer ?
#
loop_
_entity_poly.entity_id
_entity_poly.type
_entity_poly.pdbx_seq_one_letter_code
_entity_poly.pdbx_strand_id
1 'polypeptide(L)'
;MGSAAAYEAIIEVNYEHWILENELDLTIEDFRCEIDVRYRRQHRQFPLWDDDMEDRLEEIADGFGCEFLESTISGAEQLENNTKLKRVKDQLLLHTEMFLRYKSLAEKQDYPQNRMFKRKDIWRIQQVDFRANELDEEDAYIEAFEELIEAGYFKLVERGGDHKHDIFYSVEV
;
A
#
# COMPACT_ATOMS: atom_id res chain seq x y z
N MET A 1 5.91 -45.53 11.84
CA MET A 1 6.78 -44.60 12.59
C MET A 1 5.97 -44.09 13.78
N GLY A 2 6.58 -43.62 14.87
CA GLY A 2 5.79 -43.06 15.98
C GLY A 2 5.13 -41.75 15.55
N SER A 3 3.91 -41.46 16.02
CA SER A 3 3.16 -40.24 15.67
C SER A 3 3.96 -38.94 15.91
N ALA A 4 4.85 -38.94 16.91
CA ALA A 4 5.76 -37.82 17.18
C ALA A 4 6.84 -37.61 16.10
N ALA A 5 7.35 -38.68 15.47
CA ALA A 5 8.37 -38.55 14.43
C ALA A 5 7.76 -38.06 13.11
N ALA A 6 6.54 -38.48 12.80
CA ALA A 6 5.80 -38.00 11.64
C ALA A 6 5.40 -36.52 11.81
N TYR A 7 4.96 -36.13 13.01
CA TYR A 7 4.65 -34.74 13.33
C TYR A 7 5.84 -33.80 13.09
N GLU A 8 7.01 -34.10 13.67
CA GLU A 8 8.19 -33.24 13.52
C GLU A 8 8.65 -33.19 12.05
N ALA A 9 8.62 -34.32 11.33
CA ALA A 9 8.98 -34.34 9.92
C ALA A 9 8.06 -33.47 9.05
N ILE A 10 6.74 -33.49 9.29
CA ILE A 10 5.79 -32.67 8.54
C ILE A 10 5.99 -31.18 8.84
N ILE A 11 6.21 -30.83 10.11
CA ILE A 11 6.46 -29.44 10.52
C ILE A 11 7.77 -28.92 9.93
N GLU A 12 8.86 -29.70 10.01
CA GLU A 12 10.16 -29.32 9.48
C GLU A 12 10.14 -29.12 7.97
N VAL A 13 9.55 -30.06 7.21
CA VAL A 13 9.47 -29.97 5.75
C VAL A 13 8.64 -28.76 5.31
N ASN A 14 7.48 -28.54 5.94
CA ASN A 14 6.64 -27.39 5.59
C ASN A 14 7.27 -26.06 6.02
N TYR A 15 7.99 -26.04 7.15
CA TYR A 15 8.72 -24.85 7.58
C TYR A 15 9.87 -24.52 6.62
N GLU A 16 10.63 -25.52 6.19
CA GLU A 16 11.68 -25.35 5.18
C GLU A 16 11.10 -24.79 3.88
N HIS A 17 10.04 -25.42 3.36
CA HIS A 17 9.43 -25.03 2.10
C HIS A 17 8.78 -23.64 2.14
N TRP A 18 7.98 -23.35 3.16
CA TRP A 18 7.19 -22.11 3.17
C TRP A 18 7.95 -20.94 3.78
N ILE A 19 8.74 -21.16 4.83
CA ILE A 19 9.39 -20.08 5.58
C ILE A 19 10.82 -19.86 5.11
N LEU A 20 11.66 -20.92 5.10
CA LEU A 20 13.08 -20.76 4.78
C LEU A 20 13.34 -20.48 3.29
N GLU A 21 12.71 -21.22 2.38
CA GLU A 21 12.89 -20.97 0.92
C GLU A 21 12.38 -19.59 0.48
N ASN A 22 11.37 -19.06 1.16
CA ASN A 22 10.80 -17.73 0.88
C ASN A 22 11.39 -16.62 1.76
N GLU A 23 12.42 -16.91 2.56
CA GLU A 23 13.10 -15.96 3.45
C GLU A 23 12.14 -15.16 4.38
N LEU A 24 11.09 -15.81 4.87
CA LEU A 24 10.09 -15.17 5.73
C LEU A 24 10.57 -15.08 7.19
N ASP A 25 10.23 -13.98 7.85
CA ASP A 25 10.63 -13.72 9.25
C ASP A 25 9.64 -14.37 10.22
N LEU A 26 9.72 -15.70 10.33
CA LEU A 26 8.95 -16.50 11.28
C LEU A 26 9.83 -17.59 11.87
N THR A 27 9.80 -17.76 13.19
CA THR A 27 10.57 -18.84 13.82
C THR A 27 9.86 -20.17 13.69
N ILE A 28 10.60 -21.28 13.70
CA ILE A 28 10.02 -22.63 13.68
C ILE A 28 9.09 -22.88 14.88
N GLU A 29 9.36 -22.26 16.03
CA GLU A 29 8.54 -22.38 17.23
C GLU A 29 7.19 -21.67 17.07
N ASP A 30 7.19 -20.49 16.44
CA ASP A 30 5.98 -19.73 16.14
C ASP A 30 5.14 -20.41 15.05
N PHE A 31 5.80 -20.90 13.99
CA PHE A 31 5.16 -21.69 12.93
C PHE A 31 4.46 -22.93 13.50
N ARG A 32 5.17 -23.69 14.34
CA ARG A 32 4.61 -24.86 15.02
C ARG A 32 3.43 -24.48 15.91
N CYS A 33 3.54 -23.38 16.65
CA CYS A 33 2.47 -22.90 17.53
C CYS A 33 1.19 -22.57 16.74
N GLU A 34 1.31 -21.85 15.63
CA GLU A 34 0.17 -21.47 14.80
C GLU A 34 -0.50 -22.67 14.14
N ILE A 35 0.28 -23.62 13.63
CA ILE A 35 -0.25 -24.88 13.09
C ILE A 35 -1.02 -25.64 14.17
N ASP A 36 -0.43 -25.81 15.35
CA ASP A 36 -1.07 -26.49 16.48
C ASP A 36 -2.39 -25.81 16.90
N VAL A 37 -2.42 -24.48 16.92
CA VAL A 37 -3.61 -23.70 17.25
C VAL A 37 -4.69 -23.91 16.19
N ARG A 38 -4.33 -23.86 14.90
CA ARG A 38 -5.26 -24.09 13.78
C ARG A 38 -5.80 -25.51 13.77
N TYR A 39 -4.93 -26.50 13.99
CA TYR A 39 -5.31 -27.91 14.09
C TYR A 39 -6.33 -28.14 15.19
N ARG A 40 -6.09 -27.59 16.38
CA ARG A 40 -7.04 -27.70 17.50
C ARG A 40 -8.34 -26.96 17.24
N ARG A 41 -8.32 -25.83 16.52
CA ARG A 41 -9.55 -25.10 16.16
C ARG A 41 -10.42 -25.90 15.20
N GLN A 42 -9.80 -26.58 14.22
CA GLN A 42 -10.53 -27.32 13.19
C GLN A 42 -10.95 -28.72 13.66
N HIS A 43 -10.05 -29.48 14.27
CA HIS A 43 -10.28 -30.89 14.62
C HIS A 43 -10.56 -31.13 16.10
N ARG A 44 -10.45 -30.10 16.97
CA ARG A 44 -10.73 -30.17 18.42
C ARG A 44 -9.90 -31.21 19.18
N GLN A 45 -8.74 -31.58 18.65
CA GLN A 45 -7.81 -32.51 19.27
C GLN A 45 -6.36 -32.12 19.00
N PHE A 46 -5.44 -32.73 19.74
CA PHE A 46 -4.00 -32.54 19.52
C PHE A 46 -3.55 -33.39 18.34
N PRO A 47 -2.63 -32.91 17.49
CA PRO A 47 -2.09 -33.68 16.36
C PRO A 47 -1.58 -35.06 16.79
N LEU A 48 -0.83 -35.14 17.89
CA LEU A 48 -0.24 -36.39 18.38
C LEU A 48 -1.24 -37.46 18.83
N TRP A 49 -2.51 -37.09 19.02
CA TRP A 49 -3.59 -37.99 19.46
C TRP A 49 -4.57 -38.31 18.33
N ASP A 50 -4.30 -37.85 17.12
CA ASP A 50 -5.11 -38.12 15.93
C ASP A 50 -4.49 -39.26 15.13
N ASP A 51 -5.32 -40.22 14.71
CA ASP A 51 -4.88 -41.33 13.87
C ASP A 51 -4.70 -40.88 12.40
N ASP A 52 -5.44 -39.84 11.97
CA ASP A 52 -5.34 -39.22 10.65
C ASP A 52 -4.45 -37.96 10.67
N MET A 53 -3.47 -37.90 11.60
CA MET A 53 -2.66 -36.71 11.82
C MET A 53 -1.88 -36.27 10.59
N GLU A 54 -1.30 -37.22 9.85
CA GLU A 54 -0.38 -36.91 8.74
C GLU A 54 -1.07 -36.05 7.67
N ASP A 55 -2.21 -36.52 7.15
CA ASP A 55 -2.96 -35.82 6.09
C ASP A 55 -3.49 -34.45 6.55
N ARG A 56 -4.03 -34.38 7.78
CA ARG A 56 -4.64 -33.16 8.31
C ARG A 56 -3.60 -32.11 8.67
N LEU A 57 -2.46 -32.54 9.21
CA LEU A 57 -1.39 -31.62 9.61
C LEU A 57 -0.70 -31.05 8.37
N GLU A 58 -0.51 -31.87 7.35
CA GLU A 58 0.01 -31.41 6.05
C GLU A 58 -0.92 -30.36 5.43
N GLU A 59 -2.24 -30.61 5.36
CA GLU A 59 -3.22 -29.64 4.85
C GLU A 59 -3.19 -28.31 5.62
N ILE A 60 -3.12 -28.36 6.95
CA ILE A 60 -3.10 -27.15 7.79
C ILE A 60 -1.76 -26.38 7.65
N ALA A 61 -0.64 -27.11 7.59
CA ALA A 61 0.68 -26.52 7.44
C ALA A 61 0.83 -25.83 6.08
N ASP A 62 0.37 -26.49 5.02
CA ASP A 62 0.38 -25.98 3.66
C ASP A 62 -0.53 -24.74 3.53
N GLY A 63 -1.75 -24.82 4.06
CA GLY A 63 -2.69 -23.71 4.07
C GLY A 63 -2.17 -22.50 4.86
N PHE A 64 -1.53 -22.71 6.02
CA PHE A 64 -0.90 -21.62 6.77
C PHE A 64 0.26 -20.99 6.00
N GLY A 65 1.15 -21.81 5.43
CA GLY A 65 2.32 -21.34 4.67
C GLY A 65 1.91 -20.48 3.48
N CYS A 66 0.94 -20.94 2.70
CA CYS A 66 0.40 -20.20 1.57
C CYS A 66 -0.24 -18.87 1.99
N GLU A 67 -1.12 -18.87 3.00
CA GLU A 67 -1.75 -17.65 3.51
C GLU A 67 -0.73 -16.63 4.05
N PHE A 68 0.30 -17.11 4.76
CA PHE A 68 1.33 -16.25 5.34
C PHE A 68 2.22 -15.61 4.28
N LEU A 69 2.58 -16.38 3.25
CA LEU A 69 3.31 -15.88 2.09
C LEU A 69 2.49 -14.81 1.34
N GLU A 70 1.23 -15.11 1.02
CA GLU A 70 0.32 -14.17 0.35
C GLU A 70 0.13 -12.88 1.15
N SER A 71 -0.04 -13.00 2.47
CA SER A 71 -0.16 -11.83 3.36
C SER A 71 1.12 -10.99 3.37
N THR A 72 2.29 -11.62 3.32
CA THR A 72 3.58 -10.92 3.30
C THR A 72 3.78 -10.19 1.98
N ILE A 73 3.50 -10.85 0.85
CA ILE A 73 3.57 -10.24 -0.49
C ILE A 73 2.59 -9.08 -0.59
N SER A 74 1.33 -9.29 -0.21
CA SER A 74 0.32 -8.23 -0.25
C SER A 74 0.69 -7.04 0.66
N GLY A 75 1.25 -7.31 1.84
CA GLY A 75 1.76 -6.26 2.72
C GLY A 75 2.92 -5.47 2.10
N ALA A 76 3.84 -6.14 1.40
CA ALA A 76 4.94 -5.50 0.69
C ALA A 76 4.44 -4.65 -0.49
N GLU A 77 3.51 -5.17 -1.30
CA GLU A 77 2.88 -4.45 -2.42
C GLU A 77 2.13 -3.21 -1.92
N GLN A 78 1.38 -3.32 -0.83
CA GLN A 78 0.71 -2.17 -0.21
C GLN A 78 1.71 -1.12 0.26
N LEU A 79 2.82 -1.54 0.86
CA LEU A 79 3.86 -0.61 1.30
C LEU A 79 4.53 0.08 0.10
N GLU A 80 4.84 -0.65 -0.96
CA GLU A 80 5.36 -0.09 -2.20
C GLU A 80 4.38 0.93 -2.81
N ASN A 81 3.10 0.57 -2.95
CA ASN A 81 2.07 1.46 -3.47
C ASN A 81 1.91 2.72 -2.61
N ASN A 82 1.95 2.58 -1.28
CA ASN A 82 1.93 3.73 -0.36
C ASN A 82 3.14 4.64 -0.54
N THR A 83 4.34 4.07 -0.75
CA THR A 83 5.55 4.87 -1.00
C THR A 83 5.49 5.60 -2.35
N LYS A 84 4.99 4.95 -3.40
CA LYS A 84 4.76 5.56 -4.72
C LYS A 84 3.77 6.71 -4.62
N LEU A 85 2.60 6.49 -4.03
CA LEU A 85 1.57 7.50 -3.84
C LEU A 85 2.09 8.70 -3.04
N LYS A 86 2.86 8.45 -1.97
CA LYS A 86 3.50 9.52 -1.19
C LYS A 86 4.44 10.35 -2.06
N ARG A 87 5.28 9.71 -2.86
CA ARG A 87 6.20 10.40 -3.78
C ARG A 87 5.45 11.28 -4.78
N VAL A 88 4.38 10.75 -5.38
CA VAL A 88 3.53 11.49 -6.32
C VAL A 88 2.90 12.72 -5.65
N LYS A 89 2.41 12.59 -4.41
CA LYS A 89 1.88 13.72 -3.62
C LYS A 89 2.95 14.78 -3.34
N ASP A 90 4.13 14.37 -2.90
CA ASP A 90 5.24 15.29 -2.58
C ASP A 90 5.67 16.07 -3.85
N GLN A 91 5.72 15.40 -5.00
CA GLN A 91 6.05 16.01 -6.28
C GLN A 91 4.97 17.00 -6.75
N LEU A 92 3.69 16.60 -6.64
CA LEU A 92 2.56 17.48 -6.95
C LEU A 92 2.58 18.75 -6.09
N LEU A 93 2.84 18.62 -4.79
CA LEU A 93 2.97 19.76 -3.88
C LEU A 93 4.09 20.71 -4.34
N LEU A 94 5.29 20.17 -4.59
CA LEU A 94 6.43 20.95 -5.07
C LEU A 94 6.11 21.71 -6.35
N HIS A 95 5.50 21.03 -7.33
CA HIS A 95 5.23 21.64 -8.63
C HIS A 95 4.08 22.63 -8.59
N THR A 96 3.11 22.41 -7.70
CA THR A 96 2.08 23.41 -7.42
C THR A 96 2.69 24.66 -6.82
N GLU A 97 3.62 24.55 -5.86
CA GLU A 97 4.33 25.71 -5.30
C GLU A 97 5.18 26.44 -6.35
N MET A 98 5.90 25.71 -7.20
CA MET A 98 6.64 26.30 -8.31
C MET A 98 5.71 27.05 -9.27
N PHE A 99 4.59 26.44 -9.65
CA PHE A 99 3.58 27.08 -10.50
C PHE A 99 3.04 28.37 -9.89
N LEU A 100 2.65 28.34 -8.62
CA LEU A 100 2.15 29.51 -7.89
C LEU A 100 3.21 30.62 -7.81
N ARG A 101 4.47 30.25 -7.57
CA ARG A 101 5.59 31.19 -7.58
C ARG A 101 5.79 31.85 -8.95
N TYR A 102 5.81 31.09 -10.03
CA TYR A 102 5.94 31.64 -11.38
C TYR A 102 4.77 32.53 -11.76
N LYS A 103 3.54 32.14 -11.40
CA LYS A 103 2.34 32.94 -11.57
C LYS A 103 2.47 34.30 -10.88
N SER A 104 2.96 34.31 -9.64
CA SER A 104 3.15 35.54 -8.86
C SER A 104 4.20 36.50 -9.46
N LEU A 105 5.18 35.96 -10.19
CA LEU A 105 6.20 36.77 -10.88
C LEU A 105 5.69 37.33 -12.23
N ALA A 106 4.86 36.57 -12.94
CA ALA A 106 4.37 36.93 -14.27
C ALA A 106 3.26 37.99 -14.22
N GLU A 107 2.43 37.97 -13.18
CA GLU A 107 1.29 38.88 -13.03
C GLU A 107 1.59 39.91 -11.93
N LYS A 108 1.53 41.21 -12.24
CA LYS A 108 1.48 42.25 -11.20
C LYS A 108 0.14 42.11 -10.47
N GLN A 109 0.13 41.39 -9.35
CA GLN A 109 -1.06 41.19 -8.53
C GLN A 109 -1.02 42.11 -7.29
N ASP A 110 -2.12 42.84 -7.05
CA ASP A 110 -2.23 43.81 -5.96
C ASP A 110 -2.64 43.19 -4.60
N TYR A 111 -3.02 41.89 -4.54
CA TYR A 111 -3.53 41.18 -3.35
C TYR A 111 -3.12 39.69 -3.39
N PRO A 112 -3.25 38.87 -2.32
CA PRO A 112 -2.65 37.54 -2.19
C PRO A 112 -3.44 36.46 -2.95
N GLN A 113 -3.76 36.71 -4.23
CA GLN A 113 -4.29 35.70 -5.16
C GLN A 113 -3.21 34.71 -5.62
N ASN A 114 -1.97 34.93 -5.18
CA ASN A 114 -0.77 34.16 -5.51
C ASN A 114 -0.89 32.68 -5.14
N ARG A 115 -1.73 32.33 -4.15
CA ARG A 115 -1.93 30.94 -3.70
C ARG A 115 -3.20 30.28 -4.25
N MET A 116 -3.95 30.97 -5.11
CA MET A 116 -5.15 30.42 -5.75
C MET A 116 -4.84 29.87 -7.14
N PHE A 117 -5.44 28.73 -7.47
CA PHE A 117 -5.32 28.08 -8.78
C PHE A 117 -6.62 27.35 -9.14
N LYS A 118 -6.79 27.00 -10.42
CA LYS A 118 -7.94 26.23 -10.89
C LYS A 118 -7.59 24.75 -10.95
N ARG A 119 -8.59 23.87 -10.83
CA ARG A 119 -8.40 22.43 -11.03
C ARG A 119 -7.67 22.10 -12.35
N LYS A 120 -8.06 22.76 -13.45
CA LYS A 120 -7.38 22.61 -14.76
C LYS A 120 -5.88 22.92 -14.75
N ASP A 121 -5.38 23.66 -13.77
CA ASP A 121 -3.96 23.98 -13.67
C ASP A 121 -3.18 22.75 -13.17
N ILE A 122 -3.77 21.92 -12.31
CA ILE A 122 -3.20 20.60 -11.93
C ILE A 122 -3.07 19.69 -13.14
N TRP A 123 -4.10 19.61 -13.98
CA TRP A 123 -4.04 18.88 -15.26
C TRP A 123 -2.90 19.34 -16.16
N ARG A 124 -2.60 20.64 -16.17
CA ARG A 124 -1.49 21.19 -16.96
C ARG A 124 -0.14 20.81 -16.37
N ILE A 125 0.01 20.85 -15.05
CA ILE A 125 1.22 20.42 -14.36
C ILE A 125 1.47 18.93 -14.65
N GLN A 126 0.45 18.09 -14.48
CA GLN A 126 0.49 16.66 -14.81
C GLN A 126 0.94 16.40 -16.25
N GLN A 127 0.36 17.12 -17.23
CA GLN A 127 0.75 16.98 -18.64
C GLN A 127 2.22 17.34 -18.91
N VAL A 128 2.79 18.28 -18.16
CA VAL A 128 4.20 18.65 -18.31
C VAL A 128 5.09 17.56 -17.76
N ASP A 129 4.80 17.08 -16.55
CA ASP A 129 5.63 16.09 -15.86
C ASP A 129 5.55 14.71 -16.49
N PHE A 130 4.37 14.30 -16.95
CA PHE A 130 4.19 13.07 -17.70
C PHE A 130 5.01 13.08 -19.00
N ARG A 131 5.02 14.20 -19.72
CA ARG A 131 5.88 14.36 -20.92
C ARG A 131 7.36 14.42 -20.62
N ALA A 132 7.72 14.80 -19.40
CA ALA A 132 9.09 14.79 -18.89
C ALA A 132 9.51 13.40 -18.36
N ASN A 133 8.64 12.38 -18.45
CA ASN A 133 8.81 11.05 -17.86
C ASN A 133 9.05 11.08 -16.34
N GLU A 134 8.46 12.06 -15.65
CA GLU A 134 8.52 12.13 -14.18
C GLU A 134 7.33 11.45 -13.50
N LEU A 135 6.31 11.06 -14.28
CA LEU A 135 5.13 10.33 -13.84
C LEU A 135 5.00 9.03 -14.62
N ASP A 136 4.64 7.96 -13.91
CA ASP A 136 4.42 6.64 -14.50
C ASP A 136 3.05 6.57 -15.22
N GLU A 137 2.05 7.30 -14.73
CA GLU A 137 0.69 7.30 -15.25
C GLU A 137 0.20 8.70 -15.61
N GLU A 138 -0.65 8.77 -16.64
CA GLU A 138 -1.15 10.05 -17.16
C GLU A 138 -2.06 10.78 -16.16
N ASP A 139 -2.71 10.06 -15.23
CA ASP A 139 -3.70 10.60 -14.28
C ASP A 139 -3.25 10.60 -12.80
N ALA A 140 -1.97 10.29 -12.53
CA ALA A 140 -1.44 10.09 -11.18
C ALA A 140 -1.63 11.30 -10.23
N TYR A 141 -1.57 12.54 -10.75
CA TYR A 141 -1.78 13.72 -9.91
C TYR A 141 -3.24 14.00 -9.61
N ILE A 142 -4.19 13.54 -10.41
CA ILE A 142 -5.60 13.76 -10.13
C ILE A 142 -6.03 12.99 -8.89
N GLU A 143 -5.62 11.73 -8.79
CA GLU A 143 -5.87 10.90 -7.60
C GLU A 143 -5.17 11.50 -6.37
N ALA A 144 -3.88 11.81 -6.49
CA ALA A 144 -3.12 12.45 -5.42
C ALA A 144 -3.73 13.80 -4.98
N PHE A 145 -4.28 14.57 -5.92
CA PHE A 145 -4.91 15.86 -5.64
C PHE A 145 -6.17 15.74 -4.80
N GLU A 146 -7.04 14.76 -5.07
CA GLU A 146 -8.24 14.53 -4.24
C GLU A 146 -7.85 14.16 -2.80
N GLU A 147 -6.88 13.27 -2.62
CA GLU A 147 -6.40 12.92 -1.28
C GLU A 147 -5.75 14.11 -0.55
N LEU A 148 -5.07 15.00 -1.27
CA LEU A 148 -4.50 16.22 -0.69
C LEU A 148 -5.57 17.27 -0.33
N ILE A 149 -6.71 17.30 -1.03
CA ILE A 149 -7.88 18.10 -0.63
C ILE A 149 -8.44 17.56 0.69
N GLU A 150 -8.63 16.24 0.79
CA GLU A 150 -9.14 15.58 2.00
C GLU A 150 -8.20 15.78 3.19
N ALA A 151 -6.88 15.71 2.97
CA ALA A 151 -5.86 15.97 3.97
C ALA A 151 -5.72 17.47 4.33
N GLY A 152 -6.38 18.38 3.62
CA GLY A 152 -6.45 19.81 3.95
C GLY A 152 -5.35 20.70 3.37
N TYR A 153 -4.48 20.16 2.50
CA TYR A 153 -3.44 20.94 1.80
C TYR A 153 -4.05 21.93 0.80
N PHE A 154 -5.18 21.55 0.19
CA PHE A 154 -5.93 22.38 -0.74
C PHE A 154 -7.36 22.58 -0.27
N LYS A 155 -7.81 23.85 -0.29
CA LYS A 155 -9.17 24.21 0.09
C LYS A 155 -9.95 24.70 -1.11
N LEU A 156 -11.08 24.07 -1.42
CA LEU A 156 -12.02 24.58 -2.41
C LEU A 156 -12.59 25.93 -1.93
N VAL A 157 -12.40 26.97 -2.74
CA VAL A 157 -12.88 28.33 -2.46
C VAL A 157 -14.16 28.61 -3.21
N GLU A 158 -14.20 28.26 -4.50
CA GLU A 158 -15.30 28.58 -5.40
C GLU A 158 -15.51 27.45 -6.40
N ARG A 159 -16.77 27.06 -6.62
CA ARG A 159 -17.13 26.10 -7.66
C ARG A 159 -17.30 26.80 -8.99
N GLY A 160 -16.67 26.27 -10.03
CA GLY A 160 -16.87 26.74 -11.39
C GLY A 160 -18.19 26.25 -11.98
N GLY A 161 -18.55 26.78 -13.15
CA GLY A 161 -19.65 26.20 -13.95
C GLY A 161 -19.37 24.78 -14.47
N ASP A 162 -18.11 24.36 -14.38
CA ASP A 162 -17.60 23.01 -14.68
C ASP A 162 -16.52 22.71 -13.62
N HIS A 163 -16.44 21.47 -13.13
CA HIS A 163 -15.47 21.02 -12.11
C HIS A 163 -14.01 21.39 -12.45
N LYS A 164 -13.64 21.40 -13.74
CA LYS A 164 -12.29 21.83 -14.18
C LYS A 164 -11.98 23.30 -13.88
N HIS A 165 -13.00 24.11 -13.60
CA HIS A 165 -12.90 25.53 -13.28
C HIS A 165 -13.06 25.83 -11.80
N ASP A 166 -13.21 24.80 -10.96
CA ASP A 166 -13.17 24.94 -9.50
C ASP A 166 -11.86 25.61 -9.07
N ILE A 167 -11.97 26.55 -8.14
CA ILE A 167 -10.88 27.37 -7.63
C ILE A 167 -10.48 26.85 -6.26
N PHE A 168 -9.20 26.53 -6.11
CA PHE A 168 -8.61 26.06 -4.88
C PHE A 168 -7.62 27.09 -4.33
N TYR A 169 -7.50 27.11 -3.01
CA TYR A 169 -6.48 27.83 -2.26
C TYR A 169 -5.50 26.81 -1.65
N SER A 170 -4.21 27.03 -1.88
CA SER A 170 -3.14 26.27 -1.26
C SER A 170 -2.91 26.77 0.18
N VAL A 171 -3.21 25.93 1.17
CA VAL A 171 -3.22 26.27 2.61
C VAL A 171 -1.81 26.17 3.20
N GLU A 172 -1.14 25.04 3.00
CA GLU A 172 0.26 24.80 3.34
C GLU A 172 0.89 23.99 2.21
N VAL A 173 2.03 24.44 1.71
CA VAL A 173 2.96 23.70 0.85
C VAL A 173 4.36 24.00 1.33
#